data_AF-A0A971D3Q2-F1
#
_entry.id   AF-A0A971D3Q2-F1
#
_cell.length_a   1.000
_cell.length_b   1.000
_cell.length_c   1.000
_cell.angle_alpha   90.00
_cell.angle_beta   90.00
_cell.angle_gamma   90.00
#
_symmetry.space_group_name_H-M   'P 1'
#
loop_
_entity.id
_entity.type
_entity.pdbx_description
1 polymer ?
#
loop_
_entity_poly.entity_id
_entity_poly.type
_entity_poly.pdbx_seq_one_letter_code
_entity_poly.pdbx_strand_id
1 'polypeptide(L)'
;SLRAAPERVPVAALACVLAFTVANKVLSPQFLCWTFPLVALVVVGRGALQRITGILTLGAIALTQVEFPYLYWRMVSLEPGPVAVVAARNAVLVGAAALAAVTVWRLPRDAGAGG
;
A
#
# COMPACT_ATOMS: atom_id res chain seq x y z
N SER A 1 -11.33 -18.38 -4.93
CA SER A 1 -10.19 -18.24 -5.86
C SER A 1 -10.23 -16.86 -6.46
N LEU A 2 -9.08 -16.24 -6.79
CA LEU A 2 -9.04 -14.98 -7.54
C LEU A 2 -9.71 -15.09 -8.92
N ARG A 3 -9.76 -16.31 -9.51
CA ARG A 3 -10.50 -16.59 -10.74
C ARG A 3 -12.02 -16.58 -10.55
N ALA A 4 -12.49 -17.04 -9.40
CA ALA A 4 -13.92 -17.10 -9.07
C ALA A 4 -14.49 -15.78 -8.55
N ALA A 5 -13.61 -14.87 -8.12
CA ALA A 5 -13.97 -13.61 -7.49
C ALA A 5 -13.03 -12.49 -8.00
N PRO A 6 -13.23 -12.01 -9.24
CA PRO A 6 -12.36 -11.03 -9.88
C PRO A 6 -12.31 -9.69 -9.13
N GLU A 7 -13.32 -9.37 -8.32
CA GLU A 7 -13.34 -8.19 -7.46
C GLU A 7 -12.24 -8.18 -6.38
N ARG A 8 -11.59 -9.33 -6.14
CA ARG A 8 -10.47 -9.49 -5.20
C ARG A 8 -9.10 -9.27 -5.85
N VAL A 9 -9.04 -9.22 -7.18
CA VAL A 9 -7.78 -9.02 -7.92
C VAL A 9 -7.08 -7.71 -7.55
N PRO A 10 -7.77 -6.56 -7.41
CA PRO A 10 -7.11 -5.30 -7.06
C PRO A 10 -6.35 -5.34 -5.73
N VAL A 11 -6.94 -5.95 -4.69
CA VAL A 11 -6.29 -6.03 -3.36
C VAL A 11 -5.13 -7.01 -3.36
N ALA A 12 -5.21 -8.09 -4.14
CA ALA A 12 -4.08 -9.00 -4.32
C ALA A 12 -2.92 -8.33 -5.08
N ALA A 13 -3.23 -7.59 -6.15
CA ALA A 13 -2.23 -6.83 -6.90
C ALA A 13 -1.57 -5.76 -6.01
N LEU A 14 -2.38 -5.01 -5.26
CA LEU A 14 -1.86 -4.01 -4.31
C LEU A 14 -0.98 -4.66 -3.23
N ALA A 15 -1.37 -5.83 -2.69
CA ALA A 15 -0.56 -6.55 -1.71
C ALA A 15 0.82 -6.93 -2.29
N CYS A 16 0.89 -7.45 -3.52
CA CYS A 16 2.15 -7.75 -4.19
C CYS A 16 3.02 -6.49 -4.38
N VAL A 17 2.44 -5.41 -4.89
CA VAL A 17 3.15 -4.14 -5.10
C VAL A 17 3.68 -3.59 -3.77
N LEU A 18 2.87 -3.59 -2.72
CA LEU A 18 3.28 -3.14 -1.39
C LEU A 18 4.39 -4.02 -0.82
N ALA A 19 4.33 -5.35 -0.97
CA ALA A 19 5.37 -6.26 -0.54
C ALA A 19 6.72 -5.97 -1.21
N PHE A 20 6.74 -5.76 -2.53
CA PHE A 20 7.95 -5.34 -3.24
C PHE A 20 8.42 -3.94 -2.82
N THR A 21 7.49 -3.04 -2.55
CA THR A 21 7.80 -1.66 -2.14
C THR A 21 8.47 -1.62 -0.78
N VAL A 22 7.94 -2.33 0.23
CA VAL A 22 8.52 -2.35 1.59
C VAL A 22 9.82 -3.15 1.68
N ALA A 23 10.00 -4.13 0.80
CA ALA A 23 11.24 -4.90 0.71
C ALA A 23 12.36 -4.17 -0.05
N ASN A 24 12.07 -3.02 -0.67
CA ASN A 24 13.07 -2.26 -1.42
C ASN A 24 13.88 -1.35 -0.51
N LYS A 25 15.22 -1.37 -0.66
CA LYS A 25 16.16 -0.52 0.07
C LYS A 25 16.14 0.95 -0.35
N VAL A 26 15.67 1.26 -1.56
CA VAL A 26 15.58 2.63 -2.08
C VAL A 26 14.16 2.87 -2.58
N LEU A 27 13.42 3.71 -1.86
CA LEU A 27 12.06 4.06 -2.20
C LEU A 27 12.02 5.44 -2.87
N SER A 28 11.90 5.45 -4.19
CA SER A 28 11.62 6.69 -4.94
C SER A 28 10.17 7.12 -4.70
N PRO A 29 9.89 8.43 -4.51
CA PRO A 29 8.53 8.97 -4.43
C PRO A 29 7.61 8.52 -5.58
N GLN A 30 8.18 8.32 -6.76
CA GLN A 30 7.46 7.94 -7.98
C GLN A 30 6.80 6.56 -7.86
N PHE A 31 7.44 5.60 -7.18
CA PHE A 31 6.91 4.24 -7.04
C PHE A 31 5.60 4.22 -6.26
N LEU A 32 5.50 5.02 -5.19
CA LEU A 32 4.27 5.14 -4.41
C LEU A 32 3.16 5.80 -5.22
N CYS A 33 3.47 6.85 -5.98
CA CYS A 33 2.50 7.54 -6.82
C CYS A 33 1.90 6.62 -7.89
N TRP A 34 2.69 5.70 -8.45
CA TRP A 34 2.19 4.73 -9.44
C TRP A 34 1.19 3.73 -8.88
N THR A 35 1.08 3.61 -7.55
CA THR A 35 0.06 2.76 -6.92
C THR A 35 -1.34 3.38 -6.90
N PHE A 36 -1.48 4.68 -7.22
CA PHE A 36 -2.76 5.40 -7.20
C PHE A 36 -3.93 4.66 -7.89
N PRO A 37 -3.77 4.14 -9.12
CA PRO A 37 -4.86 3.43 -9.81
C PRO A 37 -5.30 2.18 -9.04
N LEU A 38 -4.36 1.42 -8.47
CA LEU A 38 -4.68 0.25 -7.65
C LEU A 38 -5.39 0.65 -6.35
N VAL A 39 -4.92 1.72 -5.71
CA VAL A 39 -5.57 2.28 -4.51
C VAL A 39 -7.01 2.68 -4.79
N ALA A 40 -7.28 3.34 -5.91
CA ALA A 40 -8.63 3.73 -6.31
C ALA A 40 -9.56 2.51 -6.45
N LEU A 41 -9.10 1.46 -7.15
CA LEU A 41 -9.85 0.21 -7.31
C LEU A 41 -10.09 -0.51 -5.97
N VAL A 42 -9.09 -0.48 -5.07
CA VAL A 42 -9.16 -1.09 -3.75
C VAL A 42 -10.15 -0.35 -2.85
N VAL A 43 -10.15 0.98 -2.83
CA VAL A 43 -11.02 1.82 -1.99
C VAL A 43 -12.50 1.70 -2.40
N VAL A 44 -12.80 1.58 -3.70
CA VAL A 44 -14.19 1.43 -4.18
C VAL A 44 -14.78 0.04 -3.85
N GLY A 45 -13.93 -0.97 -3.61
CA GLY A 45 -14.34 -2.32 -3.24
C GLY A 45 -15.20 -2.39 -1.97
N ARG A 46 -15.87 -3.52 -1.72
CA ARG A 46 -16.86 -3.67 -0.62
C ARG A 46 -16.28 -4.19 0.70
N GLY A 47 -15.05 -4.74 0.70
CA GLY A 47 -14.44 -5.29 1.91
C GLY A 47 -13.91 -4.21 2.85
N ALA A 48 -14.28 -4.26 4.13
CA ALA A 48 -13.81 -3.28 5.13
C ALA A 48 -12.27 -3.25 5.24
N LEU A 49 -11.63 -4.41 5.38
CA LEU A 49 -10.17 -4.50 5.45
C LEU A 49 -9.50 -4.02 4.15
N GLN A 50 -10.07 -4.35 3.00
CA GLN A 50 -9.62 -3.89 1.69
C GLN A 50 -9.64 -2.35 1.61
N ARG A 51 -10.73 -1.71 2.02
CA ARG A 51 -10.83 -0.24 2.05
C ARG A 51 -9.78 0.39 2.97
N ILE A 52 -9.59 -0.17 4.16
CA ILE A 52 -8.59 0.33 5.12
C ILE A 52 -7.19 0.20 4.52
N THR A 53 -6.85 -0.92 3.87
CA THR A 53 -5.58 -1.07 3.14
C THR A 53 -5.38 0.05 2.12
N GLY A 54 -6.40 0.30 1.28
CA GLY A 54 -6.32 1.37 0.29
C GLY A 54 -6.15 2.76 0.90
N ILE A 55 -6.86 3.07 1.98
CA ILE A 55 -6.76 4.35 2.70
C ILE A 55 -5.38 4.53 3.33
N LEU A 56 -4.81 3.48 3.94
CA LEU A 56 -3.45 3.55 4.50
C LEU A 56 -2.41 3.78 3.40
N THR A 57 -2.53 3.10 2.25
CA THR A 57 -1.65 3.35 1.10
C THR A 57 -1.80 4.78 0.60
N LEU A 58 -3.03 5.31 0.53
CA LEU A 58 -3.27 6.71 0.17
C LEU A 58 -2.60 7.68 1.16
N GLY A 59 -2.64 7.38 2.46
CA GLY A 59 -1.94 8.12 3.49
C GLY A 59 -0.42 8.12 3.29
N ALA A 60 0.17 6.97 2.92
CA ALA A 60 1.59 6.90 2.57
C ALA A 60 1.92 7.77 1.34
N ILE A 61 1.06 7.78 0.32
CA ILE A 61 1.24 8.64 -0.86
C ILE A 61 1.17 10.12 -0.46
N ALA A 62 0.20 10.51 0.36
CA ALA A 62 0.08 11.89 0.84
C ALA A 62 1.33 12.35 1.61
N LEU A 63 1.86 11.51 2.50
CA LEU A 63 3.11 11.80 3.21
C LEU A 63 4.30 11.93 2.24
N THR A 64 4.34 11.13 1.18
CA THR A 64 5.34 11.27 0.11
C THR A 64 5.23 12.60 -0.63
N GLN A 65 4.02 13.15 -0.84
CA GLN A 65 3.85 14.48 -1.43
C GLN A 65 4.26 15.63 -0.48
N VAL A 66 4.21 15.41 0.84
CA VAL A 66 4.74 16.37 1.81
C VAL A 66 6.27 16.34 1.80
N GLU A 67 6.86 15.16 1.68
CA GLU A 67 8.32 14.97 1.60
C GLU A 67 8.90 15.59 0.32
N PHE A 68 8.35 15.25 -0.85
CA PHE A 68 8.90 15.62 -2.15
C PHE A 68 7.99 16.62 -2.89
N PRO A 69 8.52 17.67 -3.53
CA PRO A 69 9.95 17.99 -3.70
C PRO A 69 10.57 18.80 -2.54
N TYR A 70 9.75 19.31 -1.62
CA TYR A 70 10.15 20.44 -0.77
C TYR A 70 11.05 20.07 0.42
N LEU A 71 10.84 18.92 1.05
CA LEU A 71 11.60 18.50 2.23
C LEU A 71 12.79 17.60 1.89
N TYR A 72 12.92 17.18 0.63
CA TYR A 72 13.93 16.21 0.20
C TYR A 72 15.36 16.62 0.59
N TRP A 73 15.76 17.86 0.30
CA TRP A 73 17.11 18.32 0.63
C TRP A 73 17.36 18.41 2.14
N ARG A 74 16.34 18.80 2.91
CA ARG A 74 16.40 18.84 4.38
C ARG A 74 16.44 17.43 4.99
N MET A 75 15.78 16.47 4.35
CA MET A 75 15.84 15.04 4.69
C MET A 75 17.25 14.48 4.45
N VAL A 76 17.87 14.82 3.32
CA VAL A 76 19.27 14.47 3.02
C VAL A 76 20.22 15.06 4.07
N SER A 77 19.92 16.26 4.59
CA SER A 77 20.62 16.87 5.72
C SER A 77 20.26 16.28 7.10
N LEU A 78 19.42 15.24 7.15
CA LEU A 78 18.99 14.55 8.36
C LEU A 78 18.29 15.46 9.40
N GLU A 79 17.60 16.50 8.93
CA GLU A 79 16.81 17.32 9.84
C GLU A 79 15.69 16.49 10.51
N PRO A 80 15.45 16.66 11.83
CA PRO A 80 14.50 15.81 12.56
C PRO A 80 13.08 15.79 11.98
N GLY A 81 12.60 16.93 11.49
CA GLY A 81 11.25 17.06 10.91
C GLY A 81 11.04 16.18 9.68
N PRO A 82 11.79 16.39 8.58
CA PRO A 82 11.73 15.53 7.40
C PRO A 82 12.00 14.05 7.69
N VAL A 83 12.95 13.74 8.60
CA VAL A 83 13.20 12.36 9.05
C VAL A 83 11.95 11.75 9.69
N ALA A 84 11.25 12.50 10.55
CA ALA A 84 10.00 12.04 11.15
C ALA A 84 8.90 11.79 10.11
N VAL A 85 8.78 12.64 9.07
CA VAL A 85 7.84 12.43 7.96
C VAL A 85 8.13 11.14 7.21
N VAL A 86 9.40 10.89 6.86
CA VAL A 86 9.86 9.67 6.19
C VAL A 86 9.63 8.43 7.06
N ALA A 87 9.89 8.52 8.37
CA ALA A 87 9.63 7.45 9.33
C ALA A 87 8.13 7.14 9.45
N ALA A 88 7.29 8.17 9.56
CA ALA A 88 5.84 8.04 9.61
C ALA A 88 5.30 7.38 8.33
N ARG A 89 5.75 7.84 7.15
CA ARG A 89 5.41 7.22 5.86
C ARG A 89 5.79 5.73 5.85
N ASN A 90 6.99 5.38 6.30
CA ASN A 90 7.44 3.99 6.34
C ASN A 90 6.59 3.13 7.27
N ALA A 91 6.26 3.63 8.47
CA ALA A 91 5.39 2.93 9.40
C ALA A 91 4.00 2.68 8.80
N VAL A 92 3.41 3.71 8.17
CA VAL A 92 2.11 3.61 7.48
C VAL A 92 2.19 2.61 6.33
N LEU A 93 3.28 2.63 5.55
CA LEU A 93 3.46 1.75 4.40
C LEU A 93 3.61 0.28 4.82
N VAL A 94 4.39 0.00 5.87
CA VAL A 94 4.52 -1.34 6.46
C VAL A 94 3.18 -1.81 7.02
N GLY A 95 2.44 -0.93 7.70
CA GLY A 95 1.08 -1.22 8.17
C GLY A 95 0.12 -1.55 7.04
N ALA A 96 0.16 -0.79 5.94
CA ALA A 96 -0.63 -1.05 4.74
C ALA A 96 -0.27 -2.41 4.11
N ALA A 97 1.03 -2.72 3.99
CA ALA A 97 1.50 -3.99 3.44
C ALA A 97 1.06 -5.19 4.30
N ALA A 98 1.21 -5.09 5.63
CA ALA A 98 0.77 -6.11 6.57
C ALA A 98 -0.75 -6.33 6.48
N LEU A 99 -1.53 -5.25 6.42
CA LEU A 99 -2.98 -5.34 6.29
C LEU A 99 -3.41 -5.92 4.93
N ALA A 100 -2.70 -5.57 3.85
CA ALA A 100 -2.93 -6.13 2.53
C ALA A 100 -2.69 -7.65 2.54
N ALA A 101 -1.59 -8.10 3.15
CA ALA A 101 -1.27 -9.52 3.32
C ALA A 101 -2.34 -10.26 4.14
N VAL A 102 -2.78 -9.68 5.26
CA VAL A 102 -3.88 -10.23 6.07
C VAL A 102 -5.19 -10.28 5.28
N THR A 103 -5.51 -9.24 4.52
CA THR A 103 -6.71 -9.19 3.69
C THR A 103 -6.72 -10.30 2.65
N VAL A 104 -5.58 -10.52 1.98
CA VAL A 104 -5.41 -11.61 1.00
C VAL A 104 -5.47 -12.99 1.68
N TRP A 105 -4.83 -13.15 2.84
CA TRP A 105 -4.83 -14.43 3.57
C TRP A 105 -6.22 -14.84 4.06
N ARG A 106 -7.05 -13.87 4.42
CA ARG A 106 -8.45 -14.09 4.85
C ARG A 106 -9.43 -14.32 3.70
N LEU A 107 -9.00 -14.21 2.45
CA LEU A 107 -9.90 -14.48 1.33
C LEU A 107 -10.36 -15.95 1.39
N PRO A 108 -11.66 -16.22 1.25
CA PRO A 108 -12.16 -17.58 1.11
C PRO A 108 -11.40 -18.31 0.01
N ARG A 109 -10.74 -19.41 0.37
CA ARG A 109 -10.29 -20.44 -0.57
C ARG A 109 -11.56 -21.15 -1.00
N ASP A 110 -11.77 -21.34 -2.29
CA ASP A 110 -12.95 -22.09 -2.72
C ASP A 110 -12.83 -23.48 -2.11
N ALA A 111 -13.87 -23.93 -1.38
CA ALA A 111 -14.08 -25.35 -1.20
C ALA A 111 -14.17 -25.94 -2.62
N GLY A 112 -13.41 -27.00 -2.88
CA GLY A 112 -13.09 -27.48 -4.22
C GLY A 112 -14.29 -27.51 -5.17
N ALA A 113 -14.00 -27.31 -6.46
CA ALA A 113 -14.85 -27.82 -7.52
C ALA A 113 -15.13 -29.31 -7.25
N GLY A 114 -16.27 -29.58 -6.64
CA GLY A 114 -16.76 -30.89 -6.24
C GLY A 114 -18.27 -30.85 -6.40
N GLY A 115 -18.70 -31.35 -7.55
CA GLY A 115 -20.06 -31.35 -8.07
C GLY A 115 -20.00 -31.58 -9.56
#